data_AF-A0A951TJ14-F1
#
_entry.id   AF-A0A951TJ14-F1
#
_cell.length_a   1.000
_cell.length_b   1.000
_cell.length_c   1.000
_cell.angle_alpha   90.00
_cell.angle_beta   90.00
_cell.angle_gamma   90.00
#
_symmetry.space_group_name_H-M   'P 1'
#
loop_
_entity.id
_entity.type
_entity.pdbx_description
1 polymer ?
#
loop_
_entity_poly.entity_id
_entity_poly.type
_entity_poly.pdbx_seq_one_letter_code
_entity_poly.pdbx_strand_id
1 'polypeptide(L)'
;GEFYGWEGEGAIERMRPIIERVAHVHGRISNGEAVQVDVGDGNGGQGTPAGFFKQIWTEIFRTWRQKARNGDIMPFLSELGPPRYAITLPNGREFSDRWEQSLVMKKLAEEAWKASGEVRVNEVDEVAARLPLPAGEGRGEGEK
;
A
#
# COMPACT_ATOMS: atom_id res chain seq x y z
N GLY A 1 -10.65 -2.60 23.40
CA GLY A 1 -10.62 -1.15 23.63
C GLY A 1 -10.26 -0.51 22.31
N GLU A 2 -11.01 0.50 21.88
CA GLU A 2 -10.73 1.20 20.62
C GLU A 2 -9.33 1.81 20.70
N PHE A 3 -8.40 1.26 19.91
CA PHE A 3 -7.05 1.78 19.80
C PHE A 3 -7.09 3.12 19.06
N TYR A 4 -7.11 4.21 19.83
CA TYR A 4 -7.17 5.61 19.39
C TYR A 4 -8.38 5.96 18.50
N GLY A 5 -9.06 7.06 18.81
CA GLY A 5 -10.23 7.56 18.10
C GLY A 5 -9.95 8.09 16.68
N TRP A 6 -8.98 7.53 15.95
CA TRP A 6 -8.59 7.96 14.60
C TRP A 6 -9.73 7.88 13.59
N GLU A 7 -10.60 6.87 13.71
CA GLU A 7 -11.87 6.82 12.98
C GLU A 7 -12.75 8.02 13.36
N GLY A 8 -12.87 8.34 14.65
CA GLY A 8 -13.59 9.52 15.15
C GLY A 8 -12.97 10.86 14.76
N GLU A 9 -11.67 10.91 14.46
CA GLU A 9 -10.94 12.10 14.02
C GLU A 9 -11.02 12.33 12.50
N GLY A 10 -11.53 11.37 11.74
CA GLY A 10 -11.58 11.40 10.27
C GLY A 10 -10.20 11.41 9.64
N ALA A 11 -9.28 10.59 10.16
CA ALA A 11 -7.88 10.60 9.73
C ALA A 11 -7.71 10.34 8.22
N ILE A 12 -8.47 9.39 7.66
CA ILE A 12 -8.47 9.08 6.23
C ILE A 12 -8.96 10.28 5.40
N GLU A 13 -10.03 10.95 5.84
CA GLU A 13 -10.58 12.14 5.20
C GLU A 13 -9.54 13.25 5.11
N ARG A 14 -8.81 13.47 6.20
CA ARG A 14 -7.76 14.51 6.28
C ARG A 14 -6.54 14.15 5.44
N MET A 15 -6.23 12.86 5.32
CA MET A 15 -5.12 12.35 4.50
C MET A 15 -5.44 12.27 3.01
N ARG A 16 -6.68 12.51 2.57
CA ARG A 16 -7.13 12.32 1.19
C ARG A 16 -6.23 12.96 0.13
N PRO A 17 -5.75 14.21 0.29
CA PRO A 17 -4.82 14.80 -0.69
C PRO A 17 -3.49 14.04 -0.84
N ILE A 18 -3.02 13.40 0.24
CA ILE A 18 -1.81 12.57 0.21
C ILE A 18 -2.13 11.26 -0.51
N ILE A 19 -3.21 10.58 -0.09
CA ILE A 19 -3.68 9.30 -0.64
C ILE A 19 -3.81 9.35 -2.16
N GLU A 20 -4.41 10.42 -2.70
CA GLU A 20 -4.59 10.65 -4.14
C GLU A 20 -3.28 10.65 -4.94
N ARG A 21 -2.16 11.00 -4.30
CA ARG A 21 -0.85 11.15 -4.93
C ARG A 21 0.09 9.97 -4.68
N VAL A 22 -0.29 9.04 -3.80
CA VAL A 22 0.55 7.87 -3.50
C VAL A 22 0.75 7.03 -4.77
N ALA A 23 2.00 6.59 -4.95
CA ALA A 23 2.44 5.68 -6.01
C ALA A 23 3.34 4.54 -5.48
N HIS A 24 3.61 4.52 -4.17
CA HIS A 24 4.39 3.49 -3.46
C HIS A 24 3.98 3.49 -1.99
N VAL A 25 3.78 2.31 -1.40
CA VAL A 25 3.50 2.17 0.03
C VAL A 25 4.66 1.49 0.74
N HIS A 26 5.12 2.13 1.80
CA HIS A 26 5.96 1.53 2.81
C HIS A 26 5.05 1.02 3.94
N GLY A 27 4.96 -0.29 4.07
CA GLY A 27 4.00 -1.02 4.89
C GLY A 27 4.24 -1.00 6.39
N ARG A 28 4.96 -0.01 6.93
CA ARG A 28 5.24 0.08 8.37
C ARG A 28 3.95 0.34 9.16
N ILE A 29 3.80 -0.35 10.28
CA ILE A 29 2.69 -0.14 11.22
C ILE A 29 3.22 0.46 12.52
N SER A 30 2.60 1.57 12.93
CA SER A 30 2.87 2.30 14.17
C SER A 30 1.61 2.34 15.02
N ASN A 31 1.79 2.55 16.32
CA ASN A 31 0.71 2.77 17.28
C ASN A 31 0.64 4.25 17.74
N GLY A 32 1.35 5.17 17.07
CA GLY A 32 1.41 6.60 17.43
C GLY A 32 2.43 6.96 18.52
N GLU A 33 2.85 6.00 19.35
CA GLU A 33 3.87 6.19 20.40
C GLU A 33 5.19 5.50 20.04
N ALA A 34 5.11 4.37 19.34
CA ALA A 34 6.22 3.61 18.81
C ALA A 34 6.16 3.61 17.28
N VAL A 35 7.31 3.89 16.65
CA VAL A 35 7.46 3.93 15.18
C VAL A 35 7.20 2.56 14.55
N GLN A 36 7.48 1.48 15.27
CA GLN A 36 7.25 0.10 14.84
C GLN A 36 6.69 -0.70 16.02
N VAL A 37 5.60 -1.42 15.77
CA VAL A 37 4.99 -2.33 16.76
C VAL A 37 4.89 -3.75 16.23
N ASP A 38 4.84 -4.69 17.16
CA ASP A 38 4.42 -6.06 16.87
C ASP A 38 2.89 -6.08 16.72
N VAL A 39 2.41 -6.59 15.59
CA VAL A 39 0.97 -6.69 15.28
C VAL A 39 0.43 -8.12 15.39
N GLY A 40 1.21 -9.03 15.98
CA GLY A 40 0.89 -10.45 16.08
C GLY A 40 0.66 -11.07 14.70
N ASP A 41 -0.43 -11.82 14.58
CA ASP A 41 -0.86 -12.47 13.33
C ASP A 41 -1.63 -11.54 12.36
N GLY A 42 -1.78 -10.26 12.74
CA GLY A 42 -2.53 -9.25 12.00
C GLY A 42 -4.06 -9.41 12.06
N ASN A 43 -4.60 -10.34 12.85
CA ASN A 43 -6.05 -10.63 12.89
C ASN A 43 -6.84 -9.75 13.87
N GLY A 44 -6.21 -8.72 14.45
CA GLY A 44 -6.79 -7.87 15.49
C GLY A 44 -8.08 -7.10 15.12
N GLY A 45 -8.46 -7.08 13.84
CA GLY A 45 -9.70 -6.43 13.39
C GLY A 45 -9.69 -4.91 13.57
N GLN A 46 -10.89 -4.31 13.55
CA GLN A 46 -11.07 -2.88 13.70
C GLN A 46 -10.65 -2.36 15.07
N GLY A 47 -10.17 -1.12 15.13
CA GLY A 47 -9.66 -0.53 16.36
C GLY A 47 -8.35 -1.15 16.84
N THR A 48 -7.53 -1.66 15.92
CA THR A 48 -6.13 -2.05 16.17
C THR A 48 -5.20 -1.31 15.19
N PRO A 49 -3.90 -1.13 15.50
CA PRO A 49 -2.95 -0.56 14.55
C PRO A 49 -2.97 -1.26 13.19
N ALA A 50 -2.97 -2.59 13.17
CA ALA A 50 -3.01 -3.37 11.94
C ALA A 50 -4.30 -3.13 11.15
N GLY A 51 -5.46 -3.13 11.82
CA GLY A 51 -6.75 -2.85 11.19
C GLY A 51 -6.78 -1.47 10.55
N PHE A 52 -6.34 -0.44 11.29
CA PHE A 52 -6.34 0.94 10.78
C PHE A 52 -5.39 1.15 9.60
N PHE A 53 -4.14 0.66 9.68
CA PHE A 53 -3.21 0.77 8.56
C PHE A 53 -3.71 0.00 7.34
N LYS A 54 -4.35 -1.15 7.53
CA LYS A 54 -5.02 -1.88 6.45
C LYS A 54 -6.14 -1.07 5.80
N GLN A 55 -6.91 -0.29 6.57
CA GLN A 55 -7.91 0.63 6.00
C GLN A 55 -7.24 1.72 5.14
N ILE A 56 -6.19 2.37 5.65
CA ILE A 56 -5.44 3.38 4.88
C ILE A 56 -4.92 2.77 3.56
N TRP A 57 -4.30 1.59 3.63
CA TRP A 57 -3.78 0.92 2.43
C TRP A 57 -4.89 0.55 1.45
N THR A 58 -6.06 0.14 1.95
CA THR A 58 -7.23 -0.15 1.11
C THR A 58 -7.67 1.09 0.33
N GLU A 59 -7.74 2.26 0.97
CA GLU A 59 -8.06 3.52 0.30
C GLU A 59 -6.98 3.94 -0.71
N ILE A 60 -5.70 3.82 -0.33
CA ILE A 60 -4.57 4.08 -1.25
C ILE A 60 -4.68 3.20 -2.49
N PHE A 61 -4.88 1.90 -2.33
CA PHE A 61 -4.96 0.97 -3.46
C PHE A 61 -6.19 1.25 -4.32
N ARG A 62 -7.33 1.59 -3.71
CA ARG A 62 -8.55 1.95 -4.45
C ARG A 62 -8.33 3.20 -5.29
N THR A 63 -7.79 4.27 -4.70
CA THR A 63 -7.51 5.51 -5.42
C THR A 63 -6.43 5.33 -6.48
N TRP A 64 -5.41 4.52 -6.21
CA TRP A 64 -4.38 4.19 -7.19
C TRP A 64 -4.95 3.42 -8.39
N ARG A 65 -5.80 2.42 -8.15
CA ARG A 65 -6.46 1.64 -9.21
C ARG A 65 -7.29 2.49 -10.17
N GLN A 66 -7.92 3.56 -9.69
CA GLN A 66 -8.74 4.45 -10.53
C GLN A 66 -7.91 5.24 -11.56
N LYS A 67 -6.62 5.44 -11.31
CA LYS A 67 -5.70 6.19 -12.19
C LYS A 67 -4.67 5.31 -12.90
N ALA A 68 -4.49 4.07 -12.46
CA ALA A 68 -3.51 3.14 -13.00
C ALA A 68 -3.89 2.68 -14.41
N ARG A 69 -2.90 2.60 -15.30
CA ARG A 69 -3.02 2.06 -16.65
C ARG A 69 -2.66 0.57 -16.67
N ASN A 70 -3.00 -0.09 -17.77
CA ASN A 70 -2.59 -1.48 -17.96
C ASN A 70 -1.06 -1.61 -17.89
N GLY A 71 -0.56 -2.51 -17.06
CA GLY A 71 0.87 -2.74 -16.84
C GLY A 71 1.49 -1.88 -15.74
N ASP A 72 0.79 -0.89 -15.19
CA ASP A 72 1.29 -0.15 -14.02
C ASP A 72 1.38 -1.08 -12.81
N ILE A 73 2.41 -0.88 -11.99
CA ILE A 73 2.67 -1.66 -10.77
C ILE A 73 2.54 -0.74 -9.57
N MET A 74 1.78 -1.17 -8.56
CA MET A 74 1.75 -0.52 -7.25
C MET A 74 2.76 -1.21 -6.33
N PRO A 75 3.93 -0.62 -6.06
CA PRO A 75 4.91 -1.23 -5.19
C PRO A 75 4.43 -1.17 -3.73
N PHE A 76 4.71 -2.24 -2.99
CA PHE A 76 4.53 -2.32 -1.55
C PHE A 76 5.77 -2.93 -0.92
N LEU A 77 6.34 -2.23 0.05
CA LEU A 77 7.50 -2.69 0.81
C LEU A 77 7.08 -2.99 2.25
N SER A 78 7.17 -4.25 2.69
CA SER A 78 7.11 -4.57 4.12
C SER A 78 8.32 -3.93 4.82
N GLU A 79 8.12 -2.78 5.46
CA GLU A 79 9.22 -1.99 6.03
C GLU A 79 9.29 -2.15 7.55
N LEU A 80 10.29 -2.91 7.99
CA LEU A 80 10.77 -2.86 9.36
C LEU A 80 11.97 -1.92 9.44
N GLY A 81 11.94 -1.01 10.40
CA GLY A 81 13.04 -0.11 10.68
C GLY A 81 14.30 -0.84 11.16
N PRO A 82 15.46 -0.15 11.21
CA PRO A 82 16.68 -0.71 11.77
C PRO A 82 16.48 -1.21 13.22
N PRO A 83 17.36 -2.08 13.74
CA PRO A 83 17.27 -2.65 15.09
C PRO A 83 16.93 -1.66 16.21
N ARG A 84 17.44 -0.44 16.15
CA ARG A 84 17.16 0.61 17.14
C ARG A 84 15.71 1.10 17.21
N TYR A 85 14.87 0.78 16.22
CA TYR A 85 13.44 1.11 16.23
C TYR A 85 12.57 -0.06 16.71
N ALA A 86 13.16 -1.25 16.90
CA ALA A 86 12.44 -2.38 17.45
C ALA A 86 12.28 -2.22 18.96
N ILE A 87 11.14 -2.66 19.47
CA ILE A 87 10.94 -2.86 20.89
C ILE A 87 11.84 -4.02 21.31
N THR A 88 12.68 -3.80 22.32
CA THR A 88 13.59 -4.83 22.84
C THR A 88 13.14 -5.32 24.21
N LEU A 89 13.30 -6.61 24.45
CA LEU A 89 13.20 -7.23 25.76
C LEU A 89 14.35 -6.77 26.68
N PRO A 90 14.26 -6.97 28.00
CA PRO A 90 15.34 -6.61 28.93
C PRO A 90 16.71 -7.24 28.62
N ASN A 91 16.74 -8.34 27.88
CA ASN A 91 17.96 -9.01 27.42
C ASN A 91 18.53 -8.44 26.10
N GLY A 92 17.96 -7.33 25.58
CA GLY A 92 18.40 -6.66 24.36
C GLY A 92 17.96 -7.32 23.05
N ARG A 93 17.26 -8.46 23.09
CA ARG A 93 16.68 -9.08 21.89
C ARG A 93 15.43 -8.33 21.47
N GLU A 94 15.18 -8.27 20.17
CA GLU A 94 13.92 -7.75 19.64
C GLU A 94 12.74 -8.58 20.15
N PHE A 95 11.65 -7.90 20.46
CA PHE A 95 10.42 -8.50 20.96
C PHE A 95 9.76 -9.39 19.91
N SER A 96 9.83 -8.99 18.63
CA SER A 96 9.19 -9.68 17.51
C SER A 96 10.21 -10.30 16.55
N ASP A 97 9.80 -11.35 15.85
CA ASP A 97 10.57 -11.89 14.72
C ASP A 97 10.31 -11.03 13.47
N ARG A 98 11.40 -10.51 12.89
CA ARG A 98 11.33 -9.59 11.75
C ARG A 98 10.78 -10.24 10.49
N TRP A 99 11.09 -11.51 10.25
CA TRP A 99 10.63 -12.22 9.07
C TRP A 99 9.13 -12.49 9.16
N GLU A 100 8.68 -13.00 10.30
CA GLU A 100 7.26 -13.25 10.57
C GLU A 100 6.43 -11.96 10.45
N GLN A 101 6.87 -10.86 11.06
CA GLN A 101 6.17 -9.57 10.94
C GLN A 101 6.14 -9.05 9.49
N SER A 102 7.20 -9.28 8.72
CA SER A 102 7.25 -8.91 7.30
C SER A 102 6.23 -9.69 6.46
N LEU A 103 6.04 -10.98 6.77
CA LEU A 103 5.01 -11.82 6.14
C LEU A 103 3.59 -11.40 6.54
N VAL A 104 3.38 -11.00 7.79
CA VAL A 104 2.09 -10.48 8.27
C VAL A 104 1.74 -9.18 7.54
N MET A 105 2.69 -8.24 7.40
CA MET A 105 2.46 -6.99 6.65
C MET A 105 2.14 -7.26 5.17
N LYS A 106 2.84 -8.21 4.54
CA LYS A 106 2.53 -8.67 3.17
C LYS A 106 1.11 -9.21 3.06
N LYS A 107 0.70 -10.10 3.98
CA LYS A 107 -0.66 -10.66 4.02
C LYS A 107 -1.70 -9.54 4.15
N LEU A 108 -1.51 -8.59 5.07
CA LEU A 108 -2.42 -7.46 5.27
C LEU A 108 -2.52 -6.58 4.01
N ALA A 109 -1.40 -6.36 3.32
CA ALA A 109 -1.39 -5.62 2.05
C ALA A 109 -2.16 -6.35 0.94
N GLU A 110 -1.99 -7.67 0.81
CA GLU A 110 -2.74 -8.50 -0.15
C GLU A 110 -4.25 -8.48 0.16
N GLU A 111 -4.63 -8.51 1.43
CA GLU A 111 -6.02 -8.38 1.86
C GLU A 111 -6.59 -6.99 1.57
N ALA A 112 -5.84 -5.92 1.85
CA ALA A 112 -6.22 -4.55 1.50
C ALA A 112 -6.36 -4.38 -0.02
N TRP A 113 -5.45 -4.96 -0.81
CA TRP A 113 -5.50 -4.94 -2.27
C TRP A 113 -6.76 -5.63 -2.80
N LYS A 114 -7.14 -6.77 -2.21
CA LYS A 114 -8.39 -7.45 -2.53
C LYS A 114 -9.61 -6.62 -2.14
N ALA A 115 -9.60 -6.00 -0.96
CA ALA A 115 -10.68 -5.16 -0.45
C ALA A 115 -10.85 -3.84 -1.22
N SER A 116 -9.79 -3.37 -1.89
CA SER A 116 -9.83 -2.14 -2.69
C SER A 116 -10.75 -2.23 -3.92
N GLY A 117 -11.13 -3.45 -4.33
CA GLY A 117 -11.99 -3.72 -5.47
C GLY A 117 -11.21 -3.95 -6.77
N GLU A 118 -11.96 -4.10 -7.87
CA GLU A 118 -11.41 -4.24 -9.22
C GLU A 118 -11.40 -2.90 -9.95
N VAL A 119 -10.48 -2.75 -10.91
CA VAL A 119 -10.50 -1.60 -11.82
C VAL A 119 -11.71 -1.77 -12.73
N ARG A 120 -12.62 -0.81 -12.74
CA ARG A 120 -13.61 -0.73 -13.83
C ARG A 120 -12.83 -0.28 -15.06
N VAL A 121 -12.61 -1.19 -16.01
CA VAL A 121 -12.08 -0.81 -17.31
C VAL A 121 -13.08 0.16 -17.92
N ASN A 122 -12.66 1.41 -18.13
CA ASN A 122 -13.49 2.35 -18.87
C ASN A 122 -13.47 1.92 -20.34
N GLU A 123 -14.65 1.92 -20.99
CA GLU A 123 -14.84 1.49 -22.38
C GLU A 123 -13.89 2.18 -23.38
N VAL A 124 -13.38 3.36 -23.00
CA VAL A 124 -12.40 4.16 -23.76
C VAL A 124 -11.03 3.49 -23.85
N ASP A 125 -10.60 2.78 -22.80
CA ASP A 125 -9.29 2.10 -22.78
C ASP A 125 -9.31 0.81 -23.61
N GLU A 126 -10.47 0.13 -23.73
CA GLU A 126 -10.62 -1.01 -24.64
C GLU A 126 -10.53 -0.60 -26.11
N VAL A 127 -11.07 0.58 -26.46
CA VAL A 127 -10.98 1.14 -27.81
C VAL A 127 -9.55 1.57 -28.13
N ALA A 128 -8.85 2.20 -27.18
CA ALA A 128 -7.45 2.57 -27.32
C ALA A 128 -6.52 1.35 -27.48
N ALA A 129 -6.80 0.25 -26.77
CA ALA A 129 -6.04 -1.00 -26.89
C ALA A 129 -6.31 -1.78 -28.19
N ARG A 130 -7.41 -1.48 -28.91
CA ARG A 130 -7.76 -2.11 -30.20
C ARG A 130 -7.34 -1.29 -31.42
N LEU A 131 -6.91 -0.04 -31.23
CA LEU A 131 -6.41 0.79 -32.32
C LEU A 131 -5.01 0.31 -32.74
N PRO A 132 -4.77 0.06 -34.03
CA PRO A 132 -3.43 -0.29 -34.49
C PRO A 132 -2.46 0.84 -34.15
N LEU A 133 -1.26 0.48 -33.70
CA LEU A 133 -0.19 1.44 -33.46
C LEU A 133 0.02 2.29 -34.72
N PRO A 134 0.20 3.62 -34.60
CA PRO A 134 0.45 4.47 -35.76
C PRO A 134 1.66 3.92 -36.49
N ALA A 135 1.52 3.75 -37.82
CA ALA A 135 2.59 3.27 -38.67
C ALA A 135 3.83 4.13 -38.42
N GLY A 136 4.92 3.50 -37.98
CA GLY A 136 6.17 4.20 -37.73
C GLY A 136 6.58 4.93 -39.00
N GLU A 137 6.77 6.26 -38.92
CA GLU A 137 7.34 7.03 -40.01
C GLU A 137 8.69 6.39 -40.38
N GLY A 138 8.73 5.80 -41.57
CA GLY A 138 9.94 5.22 -42.13
C GLY A 138 11.02 6.28 -42.18
N ARG A 139 12.11 6.06 -41.43
CA ARG A 139 13.34 6.82 -41.62
C ARG A 139 13.83 6.52 -43.03
N GLY A 140 13.69 7.49 -43.92
CA GLY A 140 14.28 7.45 -45.25
C GLY A 140 15.78 7.19 -45.14
N GLU A 141 16.24 6.12 -45.78
CA GLU A 141 17.65 5.90 -46.06
C GLU A 141 18.14 7.05 -46.94
N GLY A 142 19.05 7.85 -46.39
CA GLY A 142 19.77 8.86 -47.16
C GLY A 142 20.90 8.18 -47.93
N GLU A 143 20.72 8.04 -49.24
CA GLU A 143 21.85 7.94 -50.17
C GLU A 143 22.65 9.25 -50.14
N LYS A 144 23.94 9.15 -49.82
CA LYS A 144 25.08 9.80 -50.49
C LYS A 144 26.41 9.33 -49.91
#